data_AF-A0A258JPV3-F1
#
_entry.id   AF-A0A258JPV3-F1
#
_cell.length_a   1.000
_cell.length_b   1.000
_cell.length_c   1.000
_cell.angle_alpha   90.00
_cell.angle_beta   90.00
_cell.angle_gamma   90.00
#
_symmetry.space_group_name_H-M   'P 1'
#
loop_
_entity.id
_entity.type
_entity.pdbx_description
1 polymer ?
#
loop_
_entity_poly.entity_id
_entity_poly.type
_entity_poly.pdbx_seq_one_letter_code
_entity_poly.pdbx_strand_id
1 'polypeptide(L)'
;MFVSLAGEGTQAAISGASLLAGKQHGDTTLSIVHAAPGSQSREMFKAVVDESARAVFQGKITVDQVAQKTDARMMARALLLSPDAEADAKPELEIFADDVQCGHGATTGTLDEQLKFYLQARGIPPKEAEALLIQAFVGEAMDGIAHEGLRAALEAATAAWLAARN
;
A
#
# COMPACT_ATOMS: atom_id res chain seq x y z
N MET A 1 -13.17 -2.70 -0.75
CA MET A 1 -13.67 -1.39 -0.33
C MET A 1 -14.24 -0.68 -1.54
N PHE A 2 -15.45 -0.14 -1.45
CA PHE A 2 -16.14 0.53 -2.55
C PHE A 2 -16.52 1.93 -2.08
N VAL A 3 -16.03 2.96 -2.77
CA VAL A 3 -16.16 4.37 -2.37
C VAL A 3 -16.67 5.19 -3.55
N SER A 4 -17.61 6.10 -3.30
CA SER A 4 -18.08 7.07 -4.28
C SER A 4 -17.90 8.48 -3.74
N LEU A 5 -17.16 9.30 -4.48
CA LEU A 5 -16.93 10.72 -4.22
C LEU A 5 -17.95 11.53 -5.01
N ALA A 6 -19.16 11.62 -4.45
CA ALA A 6 -20.32 12.24 -5.10
C ALA A 6 -20.50 13.74 -4.78
N GLY A 7 -19.66 14.31 -3.90
CA GLY A 7 -19.66 15.74 -3.59
C GLY A 7 -18.54 16.48 -4.33
N GLU A 8 -18.81 17.70 -4.78
CA GLU A 8 -17.79 18.57 -5.38
C GLU A 8 -16.63 18.82 -4.40
N GLY A 9 -15.40 18.75 -4.90
CA GLY A 9 -14.21 19.02 -4.09
C GLY A 9 -13.92 17.99 -2.98
N THR A 10 -14.60 16.84 -2.99
CA THR A 10 -14.39 15.80 -1.96
C THR A 10 -12.97 15.25 -2.01
N GLN A 11 -12.35 15.05 -0.85
CA GLN A 11 -11.02 14.45 -0.73
C GLN A 11 -11.10 13.12 0.01
N ALA A 12 -10.38 12.12 -0.49
CA ALA A 12 -10.24 10.83 0.16
C ALA A 12 -8.78 10.35 0.17
N ALA A 13 -8.37 9.74 1.27
CA ALA A 13 -7.11 9.03 1.37
C ALA A 13 -7.40 7.62 1.91
N ILE A 14 -6.93 6.60 1.20
CA ILE A 14 -7.20 5.19 1.53
C ILE A 14 -5.86 4.46 1.51
N SER A 15 -5.42 4.05 2.70
CA SER A 15 -4.17 3.31 2.86
C SER A 15 -4.42 1.92 3.43
N GLY A 16 -3.59 0.96 3.02
CA GLY A 16 -3.65 -0.41 3.50
C GLY A 16 -2.27 -1.05 3.60
N ALA A 17 -2.09 -1.90 4.62
CA ALA A 17 -0.90 -2.71 4.81
C ALA A 17 -1.29 -4.18 5.00
N SER A 18 -0.68 -5.08 4.24
CA SER A 18 -0.81 -6.53 4.38
C SER A 18 0.53 -7.13 4.77
N LEU A 19 0.57 -7.87 5.88
CA LEU A 19 1.73 -8.61 6.36
C LEU A 19 1.37 -10.10 6.35
N LEU A 20 1.91 -10.86 5.40
CA LEU A 20 1.49 -12.24 5.13
C LEU A 20 2.68 -13.20 5.21
N ALA A 21 2.49 -14.35 5.83
CA ALA A 21 3.48 -15.42 5.95
C ALA A 21 2.83 -16.81 5.80
N GLY A 22 3.62 -17.88 5.79
CA GLY A 22 3.13 -19.25 5.65
C GLY A 22 2.51 -19.50 4.29
N LYS A 23 1.22 -19.83 4.32
CA LYS A 23 0.39 -20.07 3.14
C LYS A 23 -0.80 -19.12 3.11
N GLN A 24 -0.68 -17.97 3.78
CA GLN A 24 -1.76 -16.99 3.85
C GLN A 24 -2.04 -16.40 2.47
N HIS A 25 -3.31 -16.16 2.19
CA HIS A 25 -3.76 -15.42 1.03
C HIS A 25 -4.46 -14.15 1.53
N GLY A 26 -3.90 -12.98 1.21
CA GLY A 26 -4.56 -11.69 1.41
C GLY A 26 -5.00 -11.10 0.08
N ASP A 27 -6.28 -10.80 -0.06
CA ASP A 27 -6.84 -10.09 -1.22
C ASP A 27 -7.38 -8.74 -0.77
N THR A 28 -6.91 -7.69 -1.44
CA THR A 28 -7.44 -6.34 -1.26
C THR A 28 -8.01 -5.83 -2.57
N THR A 29 -9.34 -5.75 -2.62
CA THR A 29 -10.07 -5.13 -3.72
C THR A 29 -10.52 -3.71 -3.35
N LEU A 30 -10.24 -2.75 -4.21
CA LEU A 30 -10.62 -1.33 -4.08
C LEU A 30 -11.33 -0.85 -5.36
N SER A 31 -12.42 -0.14 -5.18
CA SER A 31 -13.08 0.61 -6.25
C SER A 31 -13.43 2.01 -5.76
N ILE A 32 -13.01 3.02 -6.51
CA ILE A 32 -13.28 4.43 -6.24
C ILE A 32 -13.97 5.02 -7.46
N VAL A 33 -15.10 5.68 -7.24
CA VAL A 33 -15.83 6.41 -8.28
C VAL A 33 -15.77 7.90 -7.97
N HIS A 34 -15.15 8.67 -8.85
CA HIS A 34 -15.25 10.12 -8.85
C HIS A 34 -16.49 10.52 -9.64
N ALA A 35 -17.56 10.91 -8.93
CA ALA A 35 -18.88 11.20 -9.49
C ALA A 35 -19.21 12.71 -9.51
N ALA A 36 -18.30 13.56 -9.00
CA ALA A 36 -18.47 15.01 -8.97
C ALA A 36 -17.15 15.75 -9.28
N PRO A 37 -17.23 17.00 -9.78
CA PRO A 37 -16.05 17.79 -10.14
C PRO A 37 -15.08 18.03 -8.97
N GLY A 38 -13.81 18.19 -9.30
CA GLY A 38 -12.76 18.66 -8.38
C GLY A 38 -12.40 17.70 -7.25
N SER A 39 -12.86 16.46 -7.30
CA SER A 39 -12.58 15.46 -6.26
C SER A 39 -11.14 14.96 -6.34
N GLN A 40 -10.56 14.64 -5.18
CA GLN A 40 -9.18 14.17 -5.06
C GLN A 40 -9.11 12.85 -4.31
N SER A 41 -8.24 11.95 -4.77
CA SER A 41 -8.04 10.67 -4.10
C SER A 41 -6.56 10.27 -4.05
N ARG A 42 -6.16 9.64 -2.95
CA ARG A 42 -4.81 9.11 -2.72
C ARG A 42 -4.91 7.70 -2.16
N GLU A 43 -4.47 6.72 -2.92
CA GLU A 43 -4.51 5.31 -2.54
C GLU A 43 -3.09 4.77 -2.37
N MET A 44 -2.78 4.21 -1.19
CA MET A 44 -1.47 3.61 -0.90
C MET A 44 -1.63 2.23 -0.28
N PHE A 45 -1.28 1.19 -1.03
CA PHE A 45 -1.37 -0.19 -0.58
C PHE A 45 0.01 -0.82 -0.56
N LYS A 46 0.38 -1.36 0.60
CA LYS A 46 1.66 -2.03 0.83
C LYS A 46 1.46 -3.47 1.24
N ALA A 47 2.17 -4.38 0.60
CA ALA A 47 2.20 -5.79 0.96
C ALA A 47 3.62 -6.21 1.31
N VAL A 48 3.77 -6.93 2.41
CA VAL A 48 4.99 -7.64 2.77
C VAL A 48 4.62 -9.12 2.82
N VAL A 49 5.28 -9.92 2.00
CA VAL A 49 4.89 -11.30 1.73
C VAL A 49 6.09 -12.20 1.98
N ASP A 50 5.95 -13.15 2.88
CA ASP A 50 7.00 -14.08 3.29
C ASP A 50 6.57 -15.55 3.09
N GLU A 51 7.56 -16.44 3.12
CA GLU A 51 7.41 -17.89 2.89
C GLU A 51 6.69 -18.18 1.56
N SER A 52 5.57 -18.90 1.57
CA SER A 52 4.75 -19.21 0.38
C SER A 52 3.41 -18.46 0.39
N ALA A 53 3.36 -17.30 1.04
CA ALA A 53 2.14 -16.50 1.10
C ALA A 53 1.89 -15.76 -0.21
N ARG A 54 0.64 -15.31 -0.40
CA ARG A 54 0.21 -14.60 -1.60
C ARG A 54 -0.58 -13.35 -1.26
N ALA A 55 -0.16 -12.22 -1.82
CA ALA A 55 -0.91 -10.97 -1.80
C ALA A 55 -1.54 -10.69 -3.16
N VAL A 56 -2.81 -10.29 -3.16
CA VAL A 56 -3.53 -9.80 -4.33
C VAL A 56 -3.99 -8.38 -4.06
N PHE A 57 -3.69 -7.46 -4.97
CA PHE A 57 -4.26 -6.12 -4.99
C PHE A 57 -5.00 -5.89 -6.30
N GLN A 58 -6.31 -5.64 -6.21
CA GLN A 58 -7.11 -5.17 -7.33
C GLN A 58 -7.65 -3.78 -7.03
N GLY A 59 -7.25 -2.78 -7.81
CA GLY A 59 -7.67 -1.40 -7.59
C GLY A 59 -8.25 -0.81 -8.85
N LYS A 60 -9.42 -0.18 -8.76
CA LYS A 60 -10.05 0.51 -9.88
C LYS A 60 -10.47 1.92 -9.50
N ILE A 61 -10.04 2.90 -10.29
CA ILE A 61 -10.55 4.27 -10.24
C ILE A 61 -11.39 4.50 -11.49
N THR A 62 -12.66 4.84 -11.29
CA THR A 62 -13.57 5.29 -12.33
C THR A 62 -13.79 6.80 -12.15
N VAL A 63 -13.65 7.56 -13.24
CA VAL A 63 -13.90 9.01 -13.25
C VAL A 63 -15.00 9.28 -14.25
N ASP A 64 -16.18 9.65 -13.74
CA ASP A 64 -17.35 9.93 -14.54
C ASP A 64 -17.13 11.18 -15.41
N GLN A 65 -17.84 11.26 -16.54
CA GLN A 65 -17.68 12.37 -17.50
C GLN A 65 -17.87 13.76 -16.88
N VAL A 66 -18.73 13.87 -15.86
CA VAL A 66 -19.00 15.12 -15.13
C VAL A 66 -17.89 15.48 -14.16
N ALA A 67 -17.03 14.54 -13.75
CA ALA A 67 -16.01 14.71 -12.71
C ALA A 67 -14.72 15.36 -13.25
N GLN A 68 -14.89 16.50 -13.92
CA GLN A 68 -13.79 17.35 -14.38
C GLN A 68 -12.95 17.82 -13.19
N LYS A 69 -11.67 18.13 -13.42
CA LYS A 69 -10.69 18.55 -12.40
C LYS A 69 -10.40 17.47 -11.33
N THR A 70 -10.68 16.21 -11.62
CA THR A 70 -10.28 15.11 -10.75
C THR A 70 -8.75 14.99 -10.67
N ASP A 71 -8.22 14.80 -9.46
CA ASP A 71 -6.82 14.42 -9.22
C ASP A 71 -6.77 13.12 -8.38
N ALA A 72 -6.45 12.00 -9.03
CA ALA A 72 -6.47 10.68 -8.42
C ALA A 72 -5.12 9.97 -8.58
N ARG A 73 -4.58 9.40 -7.49
CA ARG A 73 -3.30 8.67 -7.52
C ARG A 73 -3.33 7.41 -6.69
N MET A 74 -3.13 6.28 -7.36
CA MET A 74 -3.07 4.97 -6.74
C MET A 74 -1.68 4.34 -6.81
N MET A 75 -1.20 3.83 -5.68
CA MET A 75 0.09 3.15 -5.59
C MET A 75 -0.08 1.81 -4.86
N ALA A 76 0.35 0.73 -5.50
CA ALA A 76 0.47 -0.59 -4.89
C ALA A 76 1.95 -1.00 -4.85
N ARG A 77 2.48 -1.37 -3.68
CA ARG A 77 3.88 -1.77 -3.52
C ARG A 77 3.95 -3.09 -2.77
N ALA A 78 4.65 -4.06 -3.33
CA ALA A 78 4.88 -5.35 -2.69
C ALA A 78 6.37 -5.57 -2.41
N LEU A 79 6.66 -6.06 -1.21
CA LEU A 79 7.97 -6.49 -0.76
C LEU A 79 7.94 -8.01 -0.57
N LEU A 80 8.65 -8.73 -1.42
CA LEU A 80 8.79 -10.19 -1.33
C LEU A 80 10.00 -10.53 -0.47
N LEU A 81 9.78 -11.28 0.60
CA LEU A 81 10.82 -11.66 1.57
C LEU A 81 11.38 -13.06 1.31
N SER A 82 10.66 -13.87 0.53
CA SER A 82 11.02 -15.24 0.19
C SER A 82 10.89 -15.51 -1.32
N PRO A 83 11.66 -16.45 -1.89
CA PRO A 83 11.56 -16.79 -3.32
C PRO A 83 10.20 -17.34 -3.74
N ASP A 84 9.47 -17.97 -2.81
CA ASP A 84 8.16 -18.59 -3.05
C ASP A 84 6.99 -17.64 -2.74
N ALA A 85 7.27 -16.39 -2.34
CA ALA A 85 6.26 -15.40 -2.03
C ALA A 85 5.69 -14.78 -3.32
N GLU A 86 4.38 -14.62 -3.39
CA GLU A 86 3.69 -14.11 -4.58
C GLU A 86 2.98 -12.78 -4.30
N ALA A 87 3.03 -11.86 -5.27
CA ALA A 87 2.26 -10.63 -5.25
C ALA A 87 1.68 -10.33 -6.63
N ASP A 88 0.36 -10.34 -6.72
CA ASP A 88 -0.39 -9.96 -7.92
C ASP A 88 -0.98 -8.56 -7.73
N ALA A 89 -0.78 -7.67 -8.71
CA ALA A 89 -1.32 -6.32 -8.69
C ALA A 89 -2.03 -6.00 -10.01
N LYS A 90 -3.29 -5.56 -9.90
CA LYS A 90 -4.11 -5.15 -11.04
C LYS A 90 -4.74 -3.77 -10.79
N PRO A 91 -3.97 -2.69 -10.94
CA PRO A 91 -4.50 -1.33 -10.95
C PRO A 91 -5.15 -1.00 -12.30
N GLU A 92 -6.33 -0.37 -12.27
CA GLU A 92 -7.17 -0.06 -13.43
C GLU A 92 -7.65 1.39 -13.36
N LEU A 93 -7.74 2.05 -14.52
CA LEU A 93 -8.38 3.36 -14.68
C LEU A 93 -9.47 3.30 -15.75
N GLU A 94 -10.64 3.84 -15.44
CA GLU A 94 -11.74 4.10 -16.37
C GLU A 94 -12.04 5.60 -16.34
N ILE A 95 -11.48 6.35 -17.29
CA ILE A 95 -11.53 7.83 -17.27
C ILE A 95 -12.41 8.33 -18.42
N PHE A 96 -13.52 8.98 -18.08
CA PHE A 96 -14.46 9.55 -19.04
C PHE A 96 -14.45 11.09 -19.08
N ALA A 97 -13.62 11.73 -18.24
CA ALA A 97 -13.43 13.18 -18.19
C ALA A 97 -12.05 13.58 -18.75
N ASP A 98 -12.00 14.67 -19.50
CA ASP A 98 -10.79 15.11 -20.22
C ASP A 98 -9.82 15.92 -19.33
N ASP A 99 -10.35 16.80 -18.47
CA ASP A 99 -9.55 17.75 -17.68
C ASP A 99 -9.21 17.18 -16.32
N VAL A 100 -8.34 16.15 -16.28
CA VAL A 100 -8.03 15.37 -15.08
C VAL A 100 -6.53 15.07 -14.95
N GLN A 101 -6.09 14.73 -13.74
CA GLN A 101 -4.78 14.17 -13.46
C GLN A 101 -4.95 12.85 -12.74
N CYS A 102 -4.93 11.75 -13.48
CA CYS A 102 -5.08 10.42 -12.93
C CYS A 102 -3.83 9.59 -13.19
N GLY A 103 -3.38 8.84 -12.19
CA GLY A 103 -2.23 7.95 -12.33
C GLY A 103 -2.31 6.76 -11.40
N HIS A 104 -1.73 5.65 -11.84
CA HIS A 104 -1.51 4.50 -10.99
C HIS A 104 -0.11 3.94 -11.16
N GLY A 105 0.41 3.30 -10.11
CA GLY A 105 1.68 2.60 -10.10
C GLY A 105 1.59 1.30 -9.33
N ALA A 106 2.32 0.30 -9.80
CA ALA A 106 2.54 -0.94 -9.09
C ALA A 106 4.03 -1.28 -9.12
N THR A 107 4.61 -1.60 -7.97
CA THR A 107 6.00 -2.05 -7.88
C THR A 107 6.09 -3.31 -7.03
N THR A 108 6.87 -4.28 -7.47
CA THR A 108 7.24 -5.45 -6.67
C THR A 108 8.76 -5.52 -6.59
N GLY A 109 9.30 -5.80 -5.40
CA GLY A 109 10.74 -5.92 -5.21
C GLY A 109 11.09 -6.70 -3.94
N THR A 110 12.38 -6.90 -3.73
CA THR A 110 12.94 -7.47 -2.51
C THR A 110 13.53 -6.36 -1.64
N LEU A 111 14.00 -6.72 -0.46
CA LEU A 111 14.76 -5.79 0.37
C LEU A 111 16.03 -5.31 -0.36
N ASP A 112 16.39 -4.05 -0.09
CA ASP A 112 17.62 -3.46 -0.59
C ASP A 112 18.80 -4.01 0.24
N GLU A 113 19.54 -4.92 -0.37
CA GLU A 113 20.70 -5.55 0.26
C GLU A 113 21.83 -4.56 0.58
N GLN A 114 21.95 -3.44 -0.15
CA GLN A 114 22.95 -2.41 0.16
C GLN A 114 22.54 -1.64 1.42
N LEU A 115 21.27 -1.29 1.58
CA LEU A 115 20.76 -0.67 2.80
C LEU A 115 20.86 -1.63 3.99
N LYS A 116 20.51 -2.91 3.80
CA LYS A 116 20.63 -3.95 4.83
C LYS A 116 22.10 -4.11 5.27
N PHE A 117 23.03 -4.19 4.32
CA PHE A 117 24.46 -4.25 4.60
C PHE A 117 24.96 -3.00 5.33
N TYR A 118 24.52 -1.81 4.92
CA TYR A 118 24.89 -0.54 5.54
C TYR A 118 24.45 -0.42 7.00
N LEU A 119 23.28 -0.95 7.35
CA LEU A 119 22.81 -1.05 8.73
C LEU A 119 23.66 -2.03 9.53
N GLN A 120 23.96 -3.21 8.96
CA GLN A 120 24.82 -4.21 9.61
C GLN A 120 26.24 -3.71 9.86
N ALA A 121 26.81 -2.94 8.93
CA ALA A 121 28.12 -2.32 9.09
C ALA A 121 28.20 -1.33 10.26
N ARG A 122 27.06 -0.86 10.77
CA ARG A 122 26.95 -0.05 12.00
C ARG A 122 26.72 -0.87 13.27
N GLY A 123 26.82 -2.18 13.19
CA GLY A 123 26.64 -3.09 14.32
C GLY A 123 25.19 -3.48 14.59
N ILE A 124 24.25 -3.15 13.70
CA ILE A 124 22.86 -3.59 13.83
C ILE A 124 22.76 -5.07 13.43
N PRO A 125 22.24 -5.96 14.29
CA PRO A 125 22.08 -7.38 13.95
C PRO A 125 21.25 -7.60 12.68
N PRO A 126 21.53 -8.63 11.86
CA PRO A 126 20.86 -8.84 10.57
C PRO A 126 19.33 -8.85 10.64
N LYS A 127 18.75 -9.51 11.67
CA LYS A 127 17.29 -9.56 11.87
C LYS A 127 16.70 -8.18 12.19
N GLU A 128 17.41 -7.39 13.00
CA GLU A 128 16.98 -6.03 13.35
C GLU A 128 17.10 -5.09 12.16
N ALA A 129 18.18 -5.19 11.37
CA ALA A 129 18.36 -4.42 10.16
C ALA A 129 17.22 -4.66 9.15
N GLU A 130 16.83 -5.92 8.98
CA GLU A 130 15.69 -6.30 8.14
C GLU A 130 14.37 -5.75 8.69
N ALA A 131 14.12 -5.92 9.98
CA ALA A 131 12.91 -5.41 10.63
C ALA A 131 12.76 -3.89 10.46
N LEU A 132 13.85 -3.13 10.59
CA LEU A 132 13.86 -1.68 10.40
C LEU A 132 13.46 -1.28 8.97
N LEU A 133 13.98 -1.99 7.96
CA LEU A 133 13.63 -1.71 6.56
C LEU A 133 12.17 -2.05 6.27
N ILE A 134 11.66 -3.15 6.81
CA ILE A 134 10.25 -3.54 6.65
C ILE A 134 9.34 -2.54 7.39
N GLN A 135 9.68 -2.15 8.62
CA GLN A 135 8.94 -1.14 9.37
C GLN A 135 8.90 0.20 8.63
N ALA A 136 10.03 0.66 8.10
CA ALA A 136 10.07 1.88 7.29
C ALA A 136 9.21 1.75 6.02
N PHE A 137 9.23 0.59 5.38
CA PHE A 137 8.37 0.33 4.23
C PHE A 137 6.89 0.40 4.63
N VAL A 138 6.43 -0.34 5.63
CA VAL A 138 5.00 -0.39 5.99
C VAL A 138 4.53 0.92 6.64
N GLY A 139 5.42 1.62 7.36
CA GLY A 139 5.13 2.88 8.05
C GLY A 139 4.55 3.97 7.14
N GLU A 140 4.99 4.06 5.89
CA GLU A 140 4.44 5.02 4.91
C GLU A 140 2.91 4.86 4.71
N ALA A 141 2.38 3.64 4.85
CA ALA A 141 0.93 3.41 4.76
C ALA A 141 0.17 3.87 6.03
N MET A 142 0.88 4.08 7.14
CA MET A 142 0.34 4.52 8.44
C MET A 142 0.54 6.02 8.71
N ASP A 143 1.37 6.72 7.94
CA ASP A 143 1.71 8.14 8.16
C ASP A 143 0.48 9.06 8.23
N GLY A 144 -0.57 8.76 7.46
CA GLY A 144 -1.82 9.53 7.45
C GLY A 144 -2.69 9.35 8.70
N ILE A 145 -2.35 8.44 9.61
CA ILE A 145 -3.17 8.15 10.80
C ILE A 145 -2.92 9.22 11.86
N ALA A 146 -3.87 10.15 11.98
CA ALA A 146 -3.83 11.23 12.96
C ALA A 146 -4.00 10.74 14.40
N HIS A 147 -4.78 9.67 14.62
CA HIS A 147 -5.03 9.14 15.96
C HIS A 147 -3.83 8.35 16.46
N GLU A 148 -3.06 8.93 17.37
CA GLU A 148 -1.78 8.36 17.84
C GLU A 148 -1.94 6.96 18.43
N GLY A 149 -3.00 6.71 19.22
CA GLY A 149 -3.24 5.39 19.79
C GLY A 149 -3.53 4.32 18.74
N LEU A 150 -4.09 4.71 17.59
CA LEU A 150 -4.36 3.77 16.48
C LEU A 150 -3.06 3.49 15.72
N ARG A 151 -2.29 4.54 15.43
CA ARG A 151 -0.98 4.41 14.81
C ARG A 151 -0.06 3.50 15.65
N ALA A 152 0.06 3.78 16.95
CA ALA A 152 0.86 2.98 17.86
C ALA A 152 0.39 1.51 17.94
N ALA A 153 -0.93 1.26 17.90
CA ALA A 153 -1.45 -0.10 17.90
C ALA A 153 -1.08 -0.87 16.62
N LEU A 154 -1.09 -0.22 15.45
CA LEU A 154 -0.70 -0.83 14.18
C LEU A 154 0.82 -1.03 14.06
N GLU A 155 1.62 -0.08 14.58
CA GLU A 155 3.07 -0.23 14.71
C GLU A 155 3.41 -1.42 15.61
N ALA A 156 2.72 -1.56 16.76
CA ALA A 156 2.89 -2.70 17.66
C ALA A 156 2.48 -4.02 17.00
N ALA A 157 1.38 -4.05 16.23
CA ALA A 157 0.98 -5.24 15.47
C ALA A 157 2.03 -5.62 14.41
N THR A 158 2.62 -4.62 13.74
CA THR A 158 3.70 -4.81 12.76
C THR A 158 4.95 -5.39 13.43
N ALA A 159 5.34 -4.85 14.58
CA ALA A 159 6.46 -5.35 15.37
C ALA A 159 6.23 -6.78 15.87
N ALA A 160 5.01 -7.10 16.31
CA ALA A 160 4.65 -8.45 16.73
C ALA A 160 4.71 -9.45 15.57
N TRP A 161 4.23 -9.06 14.38
CA TRP A 161 4.35 -9.89 13.17
C TRP A 161 5.83 -10.14 12.81
N LEU A 162 6.67 -9.11 12.84
CA LEU A 162 8.10 -9.24 12.60
C LEU A 162 8.81 -10.15 13.61
N ALA A 163 8.45 -10.05 14.89
CA ALA A 163 9.02 -10.89 15.95
C ALA A 163 8.62 -12.37 15.83
N ALA A 164 7.48 -12.65 15.20
CA ALA A 164 7.01 -14.00 14.94
C ALA A 164 7.68 -14.67 13.73
N ARG A 165 8.49 -13.93 12.94
CA ARG A 165 9.22 -14.47 11.80
C ARG A 165 10.46 -15.23 12.24
N ASN A 166 10.68 -16.39 11.61
CA ASN A 166 11.77 -17.31 11.92
C ASN A 166 13.16 -16.78 11.54
#